data_AF-A0A292SK94-F1
#
_entry.id   AF-A0A292SK94-F1
#
_cell.length_a   1.000
_cell.length_b   1.000
_cell.length_c   1.000
_cell.angle_alpha   90.00
_cell.angle_beta   90.00
_cell.angle_gamma   90.00
#
_symmetry.space_group_name_H-M   'P 1'
#
loop_
_entity.id
_entity.type
_entity.pdbx_description
1 polymer ?
#
loop_
_entity_poly.entity_id
_entity_poly.type
_entity_poly.pdbx_seq_one_letter_code
_entity_poly.pdbx_strand_id
1 'polypeptide(L)'
;MINKKLYNGLEKYRKNFAESNLNTVSIVCFDYEIETAVKVFQDKFGAKIERILISPYFPRKNDISEYENIPVESLEYNYDKNNLAVYIDFYEMVDNHWIATMNMIAQNRKGLYYFFTPADYKNGCMLTFPPLKSFYEAHKQEIDKVYSLLSSKKSKKVFLQRLKSLTEGDAGYLAYNGEMDYFPQELMPTVKKGAVIVDAGISSSIFELEKYTELIGEKGKIFAFEASPIECEKAKNIIATKPLLKNIELLCLGLWNKHEKLQMAVGNGGSSVLYPINGDAVECELVALDDFVKDNKINKLDYIKMDIESAEPNALRGAQKTIKKFKPDMAICIYHAPSHLWDIALYLNSLNIGYNFYIHHHSSTCCETVLYAVRPVFIKRVFNIVRNFLYDIWHLRIGKTIEKGINSIELKNKRVVVYGAGKHFESLLQNGVFKNINVVALSDRKFEKTSEYKGYTAIPPNEILNYKPDIIYIAMQEGMVAHAFLTEMFKEKMQKIKFINV
;
A
#
# COMPACT_ATOMS: atom_id res chain seq x y z
N MET A 1 26.80 -17.27 -25.30
CA MET A 1 27.96 -17.59 -24.43
C MET A 1 27.49 -17.41 -23.00
N ILE A 2 27.39 -18.48 -22.20
CA ILE A 2 26.84 -18.42 -20.84
C ILE A 2 27.69 -17.44 -20.02
N ASN A 3 27.05 -16.46 -19.37
CA ASN A 3 27.75 -15.57 -18.46
C ASN A 3 28.27 -16.38 -17.27
N LYS A 4 29.57 -16.74 -17.29
CA LYS A 4 30.21 -17.60 -16.26
C LYS A 4 30.02 -17.06 -14.84
N LYS A 5 29.90 -15.74 -14.67
CA LYS A 5 29.71 -15.11 -13.36
C LYS A 5 28.29 -15.37 -12.82
N LEU A 6 27.28 -15.36 -13.69
CA LEU A 6 25.89 -15.69 -13.35
C LEU A 6 25.78 -17.16 -12.95
N TYR A 7 26.31 -18.04 -13.79
CA TYR A 7 26.28 -19.49 -13.59
C TYR A 7 26.91 -19.91 -12.25
N ASN A 8 27.95 -19.20 -11.80
CA ASN A 8 28.59 -19.44 -10.51
C ASN A 8 27.82 -18.85 -9.33
N GLY A 9 27.17 -17.69 -9.49
CA GLY A 9 26.37 -17.04 -8.44
C GLY A 9 25.12 -17.83 -8.04
N LEU A 10 24.64 -18.71 -8.91
CA LEU A 10 23.45 -19.54 -8.66
C LEU A 10 23.68 -20.71 -7.68
N GLU A 11 24.93 -21.10 -7.42
CA GLU A 11 25.25 -22.20 -6.49
C GLU A 11 24.69 -21.98 -5.07
N LYS A 12 24.62 -20.72 -4.60
CA LYS A 12 24.07 -20.41 -3.28
C LYS A 12 22.58 -20.76 -3.14
N TYR A 13 21.85 -20.87 -4.26
CA TYR A 13 20.43 -21.21 -4.29
C TYR A 13 20.17 -22.70 -4.49
N ARG A 14 21.20 -23.49 -4.83
CA ARG A 14 21.09 -24.93 -5.07
C ARG A 14 20.52 -25.68 -3.88
N LYS A 15 20.96 -25.32 -2.67
CA LYS A 15 20.45 -25.91 -1.42
C LYS A 15 18.95 -25.61 -1.23
N ASN A 16 18.54 -24.36 -1.43
CA ASN A 16 17.14 -23.95 -1.29
C ASN A 16 16.25 -24.66 -2.30
N PHE A 17 16.72 -24.83 -3.54
CA PHE A 17 16.02 -25.57 -4.58
C PHE A 17 15.90 -27.07 -4.26
N ALA A 18 16.96 -27.69 -3.73
CA ALA A 18 16.92 -29.10 -3.32
C ALA A 18 15.91 -29.35 -2.17
N GLU A 19 15.70 -28.39 -1.28
CA GLU A 19 14.74 -28.45 -0.17
C GLU A 19 13.28 -28.17 -0.61
N SER A 20 13.09 -27.82 -1.87
CA SER A 20 11.88 -27.21 -2.41
C SER A 20 10.89 -28.22 -3.02
N ASN A 21 11.22 -29.53 -2.99
CA ASN A 21 10.50 -30.64 -3.60
C ASN A 21 10.22 -30.50 -5.12
N LEU A 22 10.89 -29.57 -5.80
CA LEU A 22 10.74 -29.31 -7.23
C LEU A 22 11.62 -30.19 -8.10
N ASN A 23 11.36 -31.49 -8.09
CA ASN A 23 12.10 -32.41 -8.97
C ASN A 23 11.71 -32.26 -10.45
N THR A 24 10.53 -31.69 -10.72
CA THR A 24 10.03 -31.41 -12.07
C THR A 24 9.49 -29.98 -12.13
N VAL A 25 9.91 -29.21 -13.12
CA VAL A 25 9.54 -27.80 -13.30
C VAL A 25 9.11 -27.50 -14.74
N SER A 26 8.17 -26.57 -14.90
CA SER A 26 8.03 -25.81 -16.15
C SER A 26 8.87 -24.54 -16.02
N ILE A 27 9.50 -24.05 -17.10
CA ILE A 27 10.34 -22.84 -17.06
C ILE A 27 9.71 -21.74 -17.91
N VAL A 28 9.52 -20.55 -17.34
CA VAL A 28 9.19 -19.34 -18.13
C VAL A 28 10.47 -18.55 -18.42
N CYS A 29 10.81 -18.29 -19.68
CA CYS A 29 11.97 -17.47 -20.09
C CYS A 29 11.73 -16.74 -21.42
N PHE A 30 12.64 -15.85 -21.81
CA PHE A 30 12.69 -15.36 -23.19
C PHE A 30 13.09 -16.50 -24.14
N ASP A 31 12.62 -16.45 -25.38
CA ASP A 31 12.91 -17.47 -26.40
C ASP A 31 14.41 -17.57 -26.75
N TYR A 32 15.12 -16.44 -26.72
CA TYR A 32 16.57 -16.38 -26.90
C TYR A 32 17.37 -16.81 -25.65
N GLU A 33 16.72 -17.11 -24.53
CA GLU A 33 17.36 -17.55 -23.28
C GLU A 33 17.20 -19.04 -22.98
N ILE A 34 16.43 -19.76 -23.81
CA ILE A 34 16.06 -21.17 -23.58
C ILE A 34 17.28 -22.04 -23.25
N GLU A 35 18.35 -21.97 -24.05
CA GLU A 35 19.57 -22.75 -23.82
C GLU A 35 20.16 -22.50 -22.43
N THR A 36 20.25 -21.23 -22.02
CA THR A 36 20.81 -20.86 -20.73
C THR A 36 19.92 -21.34 -19.60
N ALA A 37 18.61 -21.14 -19.73
CA ALA A 37 17.62 -21.57 -18.76
C ALA A 37 17.68 -23.10 -18.55
N VAL A 38 17.67 -23.87 -19.64
CA VAL A 38 17.72 -25.34 -19.60
C VAL A 38 18.97 -25.84 -18.88
N LYS A 39 20.14 -25.32 -19.23
CA LYS A 39 21.41 -25.67 -18.57
C LYS A 39 21.43 -25.32 -17.08
N VAL A 40 20.84 -24.20 -16.67
CA VAL A 40 20.74 -23.85 -15.25
C VAL A 40 19.91 -24.89 -14.49
N PHE A 41 18.71 -25.22 -14.96
CA PHE A 41 17.83 -26.13 -14.21
C PHE A 41 18.28 -27.59 -14.27
N GLN A 42 18.75 -28.07 -15.42
CA GLN A 42 19.23 -29.45 -15.54
C GLN A 42 20.59 -29.62 -14.86
N ASP A 43 21.60 -28.81 -15.24
CA ASP A 43 22.98 -29.07 -14.81
C ASP A 43 23.26 -28.61 -13.38
N LYS A 44 22.70 -27.46 -12.96
CA LYS A 44 22.95 -26.92 -11.61
C LYS A 44 21.96 -27.43 -10.57
N PHE A 45 20.67 -27.41 -10.92
CA PHE A 45 19.61 -27.73 -9.97
C PHE A 45 19.19 -29.20 -10.03
N GLY A 46 19.56 -29.95 -11.08
CA GLY A 46 19.18 -31.35 -11.23
C GLY A 46 17.67 -31.54 -11.46
N ALA A 47 16.99 -30.51 -11.94
CA ALA A 47 15.54 -30.52 -12.15
C ALA A 47 15.19 -31.14 -13.51
N LYS A 48 14.12 -31.94 -13.55
CA LYS A 48 13.48 -32.36 -14.80
C LYS A 48 12.66 -31.20 -15.35
N ILE A 49 12.91 -30.82 -16.60
CA ILE A 49 12.13 -29.76 -17.26
C ILE A 49 11.00 -30.43 -18.04
N GLU A 50 9.77 -30.07 -17.71
CA GLU A 50 8.58 -30.65 -18.34
C GLU A 50 8.15 -29.87 -19.59
N ARG A 51 8.34 -28.55 -19.57
CA ARG A 51 8.07 -27.63 -20.69
C ARG A 51 8.73 -26.29 -20.46
N ILE A 52 8.87 -25.55 -21.56
CA ILE A 52 9.29 -24.16 -21.59
C ILE A 52 8.06 -23.32 -21.99
N LEU A 53 7.81 -22.25 -21.26
CA LEU A 53 6.67 -21.37 -21.43
C LEU A 53 7.17 -19.97 -21.82
N ILE A 54 6.68 -19.45 -22.94
CA ILE A 54 7.02 -18.09 -23.40
C ILE A 54 5.82 -17.17 -23.11
N SER A 55 6.08 -16.05 -22.45
CA SER A 55 5.05 -15.04 -22.21
C SER A 55 4.61 -14.40 -23.54
N PRO A 56 3.30 -14.19 -23.77
CA PRO A 56 2.82 -13.44 -24.92
C PRO A 56 3.31 -11.98 -24.92
N TYR A 57 3.72 -11.46 -23.77
CA TYR A 57 4.29 -10.12 -23.65
C TYR A 57 5.77 -10.05 -24.05
N PHE A 58 6.48 -11.17 -24.15
CA PHE A 58 7.89 -11.11 -24.53
C PHE A 58 8.05 -10.95 -26.04
N PRO A 59 8.90 -10.01 -26.50
CA PRO A 59 9.25 -9.94 -27.91
C PRO A 59 9.94 -11.24 -28.32
N ARG A 60 9.35 -11.95 -29.30
CA ARG A 60 9.98 -13.15 -29.86
C ARG A 60 11.05 -12.76 -30.87
N LYS A 61 12.23 -13.38 -30.76
CA LYS A 61 13.30 -13.34 -31.76
C LYS A 61 13.29 -14.58 -32.66
N ASN A 62 12.74 -15.70 -32.18
CA ASN A 62 12.72 -16.99 -32.85
C ASN A 62 11.32 -17.62 -32.75
N ASP A 63 10.98 -18.46 -33.74
CA ASP A 63 9.79 -19.32 -33.67
C ASP A 63 10.24 -20.74 -33.31
N ILE A 64 10.15 -21.08 -32.02
CA ILE A 64 10.63 -22.34 -31.45
C ILE A 64 9.43 -23.05 -30.81
N SER A 65 9.13 -24.26 -31.28
CA SER A 65 8.09 -25.12 -30.73
C SER A 65 8.63 -26.22 -29.79
N GLU A 66 9.94 -26.48 -29.83
CA GLU A 66 10.61 -27.51 -29.05
C GLU A 66 12.11 -27.19 -28.88
N TYR A 67 12.69 -27.56 -27.73
CA TYR A 67 14.12 -27.49 -27.47
C TYR A 67 14.58 -28.75 -26.74
N GLU A 68 15.50 -29.53 -27.32
CA GLU A 68 16.02 -30.78 -26.71
C GLU A 68 14.92 -31.76 -26.24
N ASN A 69 13.84 -31.96 -27.02
CA ASN A 69 12.66 -32.77 -26.65
C ASN A 69 11.81 -32.20 -25.51
N ILE A 70 12.02 -30.93 -25.15
CA ILE A 70 11.19 -30.18 -24.22
C ILE A 70 10.24 -29.28 -25.03
N PRO A 71 8.91 -29.40 -24.87
CA PRO A 71 7.97 -28.59 -25.62
C PRO A 71 8.07 -27.11 -25.21
N VAL A 72 8.01 -26.21 -26.20
CA VAL A 72 7.99 -24.76 -26.02
C VAL A 72 6.59 -24.25 -26.37
N GLU A 73 5.89 -23.70 -25.37
CA GLU A 73 4.47 -23.38 -25.45
C GLU A 73 4.20 -21.93 -25.02
N SER A 74 3.02 -21.39 -25.36
CA SER A 74 2.57 -20.10 -24.82
C SER A 74 2.18 -20.25 -23.34
N LEU A 75 2.68 -19.34 -22.51
CA LEU A 75 2.27 -19.19 -21.11
C LEU A 75 0.77 -18.90 -20.98
N GLU A 76 0.19 -18.17 -21.94
CA GLU A 76 -1.22 -17.75 -21.93
C GLU A 76 -2.21 -18.91 -21.85
N TYR A 77 -1.85 -20.07 -22.38
CA TYR A 77 -2.76 -21.22 -22.47
C TYR A 77 -2.37 -22.38 -21.54
N ASN A 78 -1.26 -22.27 -20.81
CA ASN A 78 -0.63 -23.39 -20.10
C ASN A 78 -0.23 -23.06 -18.65
N TYR A 79 -1.10 -22.36 -17.91
CA TYR A 79 -0.88 -22.01 -16.49
C TYR A 79 -0.97 -23.19 -15.51
N ASP A 80 -1.63 -24.28 -15.91
CA ASP A 80 -2.12 -25.28 -14.97
C ASP A 80 -1.12 -26.42 -14.74
N LYS A 81 -0.08 -26.15 -13.94
CA LYS A 81 0.81 -27.18 -13.39
C LYS A 81 1.22 -26.87 -11.96
N ASN A 82 1.17 -27.89 -11.11
CA ASN A 82 1.42 -27.83 -9.66
C ASN A 82 2.85 -27.36 -9.26
N ASN A 83 3.73 -27.00 -10.19
CA ASN A 83 5.15 -26.65 -9.95
C ASN A 83 5.71 -25.78 -11.11
N LEU A 84 5.51 -24.45 -11.07
CA LEU A 84 6.09 -23.54 -12.08
C LEU A 84 7.40 -22.94 -11.57
N ALA A 85 8.48 -23.04 -12.35
CA ALA A 85 9.67 -22.22 -12.17
C ALA A 85 9.71 -21.15 -13.27
N VAL A 86 10.22 -19.98 -12.94
CA VAL A 86 10.32 -18.83 -13.84
C VAL A 86 11.78 -18.40 -13.81
N TYR A 87 12.40 -18.36 -14.97
CA TYR A 87 13.81 -18.02 -15.15
C TYR A 87 13.91 -16.93 -16.19
N ILE A 88 14.30 -15.73 -15.78
CA ILE A 88 14.34 -14.59 -16.69
C ILE A 88 15.69 -13.91 -16.49
N ASP A 89 16.53 -13.90 -17.53
CA ASP A 89 17.79 -13.14 -17.50
C ASP A 89 17.51 -11.65 -17.77
N PHE A 90 17.99 -10.79 -16.86
CA PHE A 90 17.70 -9.34 -16.85
C PHE A 90 18.77 -8.56 -17.60
N TYR A 91 19.15 -9.00 -18.79
CA TYR A 91 20.22 -8.28 -19.48
C TYR A 91 19.77 -6.89 -19.95
N GLU A 92 18.46 -6.66 -20.15
CA GLU A 92 17.94 -5.36 -20.59
C GLU A 92 16.57 -5.04 -19.96
N MET A 93 16.58 -4.19 -18.93
CA MET A 93 15.43 -3.48 -18.33
C MET A 93 14.32 -4.32 -17.68
N VAL A 94 13.84 -3.85 -16.52
CA VAL A 94 12.51 -4.17 -16.00
C VAL A 94 11.50 -3.49 -16.94
N ASP A 95 11.22 -4.13 -18.08
CA ASP A 95 10.28 -3.58 -19.06
C ASP A 95 8.83 -3.90 -18.65
N ASN A 96 7.87 -3.12 -19.15
CA ASN A 96 6.43 -3.30 -18.93
C ASN A 96 5.97 -4.74 -19.25
N HIS A 97 6.65 -5.40 -20.19
CA HIS A 97 6.45 -6.80 -20.58
C HIS A 97 6.67 -7.79 -19.42
N TRP A 98 7.68 -7.57 -18.57
CA TRP A 98 7.93 -8.38 -17.39
C TRP A 98 6.84 -8.19 -16.35
N ILE A 99 6.50 -6.94 -16.04
CA ILE A 99 5.45 -6.62 -15.08
C ILE A 99 4.12 -7.23 -15.54
N ALA A 100 3.79 -7.12 -16.84
CA ALA A 100 2.60 -7.73 -17.42
C ALA A 100 2.62 -9.27 -17.27
N THR A 101 3.76 -9.91 -17.56
CA THR A 101 3.94 -11.36 -17.38
C THR A 101 3.75 -11.78 -15.92
N MET A 102 4.35 -11.03 -14.99
CA MET A 102 4.25 -11.27 -13.57
C MET A 102 2.84 -11.10 -13.04
N ASN A 103 2.13 -10.07 -13.50
CA ASN A 103 0.72 -9.86 -13.16
C ASN A 103 -0.16 -10.99 -13.70
N MET A 104 0.11 -11.42 -14.93
CA MET A 104 -0.62 -12.50 -15.58
C MET A 104 -0.40 -13.83 -14.85
N ILE A 105 0.84 -14.14 -14.45
CA ILE A 105 1.14 -15.28 -13.59
C ILE A 105 0.43 -15.13 -12.24
N ALA A 106 0.55 -13.97 -11.58
CA ALA A 106 -0.04 -13.68 -10.27
C ALA A 106 -1.58 -13.86 -10.24
N GLN A 107 -2.27 -13.42 -11.29
CA GLN A 107 -3.73 -13.52 -11.42
C GLN A 107 -4.23 -14.96 -11.63
N ASN A 108 -3.39 -15.83 -12.21
CA ASN A 108 -3.76 -17.20 -12.58
C ASN A 108 -3.08 -18.27 -11.69
N ARG A 109 -2.48 -17.89 -10.54
CA ARG A 109 -1.67 -18.80 -9.72
C ARG A 109 -2.48 -19.96 -9.10
N LYS A 110 -1.98 -21.18 -9.29
CA LYS A 110 -2.24 -22.37 -8.46
C LYS A 110 -0.94 -23.16 -8.25
N GLY A 111 -0.13 -22.78 -7.25
CA GLY A 111 1.12 -23.50 -6.94
C GLY A 111 2.23 -22.58 -6.42
N LEU A 112 3.39 -23.17 -6.12
CA LEU A 112 4.61 -22.43 -5.79
C LEU A 112 5.31 -21.99 -7.07
N TYR A 113 5.77 -20.73 -7.11
CA TYR A 113 6.43 -20.14 -8.28
C TYR A 113 7.82 -19.62 -7.89
N TYR A 114 8.89 -20.17 -8.47
CA TYR A 114 10.26 -19.72 -8.19
C TYR A 114 10.71 -18.76 -9.27
N PHE A 115 11.28 -17.62 -8.88
CA PHE A 115 11.76 -16.64 -9.84
C PHE A 115 13.25 -16.46 -9.70
N PHE A 116 13.96 -16.76 -10.78
CA PHE A 116 15.40 -16.58 -10.88
C PHE A 116 15.66 -15.33 -11.71
N THR A 117 16.25 -14.32 -11.08
CA THR A 117 16.60 -13.04 -11.71
C THR A 117 18.12 -12.82 -11.59
N PRO A 118 18.84 -12.64 -12.70
CA PRO A 118 20.26 -12.27 -12.74
C PRO A 118 20.57 -10.80 -12.45
N ALA A 119 19.55 -9.94 -12.28
CA ALA A 119 19.70 -8.48 -12.14
C ALA A 119 20.53 -8.02 -10.93
N ASP A 120 20.83 -8.90 -9.97
CA ASP A 120 21.76 -8.58 -8.88
C ASP A 120 22.90 -9.58 -8.86
N TYR A 121 24.01 -9.24 -9.52
CA TYR A 121 25.26 -10.01 -9.52
C TYR A 121 25.93 -10.18 -8.14
N LYS A 122 25.23 -9.86 -7.04
CA LYS A 122 25.59 -10.26 -5.67
C LYS A 122 24.40 -10.80 -4.85
N ASN A 123 23.17 -10.30 -5.03
CA ASN A 123 22.07 -10.59 -4.11
C ASN A 123 20.79 -11.21 -4.69
N GLY A 124 20.65 -11.37 -6.02
CA GLY A 124 19.52 -12.04 -6.69
C GLY A 124 18.14 -11.83 -6.03
N CYS A 125 17.34 -10.88 -6.52
CA CYS A 125 15.97 -10.72 -6.03
C CYS A 125 15.16 -11.99 -6.36
N MET A 126 14.81 -12.72 -5.31
CA MET A 126 14.16 -14.01 -5.36
C MET A 126 12.72 -13.75 -4.90
N LEU A 127 11.73 -13.90 -5.79
CA LEU A 127 10.31 -13.78 -5.42
C LEU A 127 9.82 -14.92 -4.50
N THR A 128 10.71 -15.87 -4.28
CA THR A 128 10.69 -16.86 -3.23
C THR A 128 11.96 -16.63 -2.44
N PHE A 129 11.95 -16.46 -1.12
CA PHE A 129 13.17 -16.56 -0.31
C PHE A 129 13.24 -17.99 0.23
N PRO A 130 14.41 -18.51 0.67
CA PRO A 130 14.40 -19.70 1.51
C PRO A 130 13.34 -19.50 2.61
N PRO A 131 12.36 -20.41 2.72
CA PRO A 131 11.24 -20.23 3.63
C PRO A 131 11.78 -19.98 5.03
N LEU A 132 11.36 -18.88 5.65
CA LEU A 132 11.76 -18.58 7.02
C LEU A 132 10.90 -19.42 7.97
N LYS A 133 11.20 -20.72 8.03
CA LYS A 133 10.49 -21.67 8.91
C LYS A 133 10.58 -21.18 10.36
N SER A 134 9.47 -21.24 11.09
CA SER A 134 9.35 -20.76 12.48
C SER A 134 9.55 -19.25 12.68
N PHE A 135 9.61 -18.46 11.61
CA PHE A 135 9.74 -17.00 11.65
C PHE A 135 8.65 -16.31 12.48
N TYR A 136 7.39 -16.72 12.29
CA TYR A 136 6.28 -16.20 13.08
C TYR A 136 6.46 -16.51 14.57
N GLU A 137 6.78 -17.76 14.93
CA GLU A 137 6.92 -18.16 16.33
C GLU A 137 8.10 -17.46 17.03
N ALA A 138 9.21 -17.27 16.32
CA ALA A 138 10.39 -16.58 16.85
C ALA A 138 10.14 -15.10 17.18
N HIS A 139 9.20 -14.46 16.50
CA HIS A 139 8.91 -13.02 16.63
C HIS A 139 7.44 -12.73 16.93
N LYS A 140 6.75 -13.70 17.55
CA LYS A 140 5.29 -13.66 17.74
C LYS A 140 4.84 -12.42 18.50
N GLN A 141 5.59 -12.02 19.53
CA GLN A 141 5.22 -10.89 20.38
C GLN A 141 5.27 -9.56 19.61
N GLU A 142 6.31 -9.35 18.81
CA GLU A 142 6.49 -8.17 17.96
C GLU A 142 5.42 -8.13 16.87
N ILE A 143 5.22 -9.26 16.18
CA ILE A 143 4.24 -9.40 15.11
C ILE A 143 2.82 -9.12 15.61
N ASP A 144 2.43 -9.71 16.76
CA ASP A 144 1.10 -9.50 17.34
C ASP A 144 0.88 -8.04 17.76
N LYS A 145 1.93 -7.39 18.32
CA LYS A 145 1.88 -5.95 18.64
C LYS A 145 1.63 -5.13 17.38
N VAL A 146 2.38 -5.34 16.30
CA VAL A 146 2.19 -4.62 15.03
C VAL A 146 0.79 -4.88 14.48
N TYR A 147 0.34 -6.14 14.43
CA TYR A 147 -1.00 -6.50 13.98
C TYR A 147 -2.10 -5.76 14.75
N SER A 148 -1.91 -5.57 16.06
CA SER A 148 -2.85 -4.81 16.91
C SER A 148 -2.86 -3.31 16.59
N LEU A 149 -1.71 -2.73 16.18
CA LEU A 149 -1.56 -1.31 15.81
C LEU A 149 -2.18 -0.97 14.45
N LEU A 150 -2.33 -1.94 13.55
CA LEU A 150 -2.86 -1.70 12.21
C LEU A 150 -4.34 -1.28 12.24
N SER A 151 -4.61 -0.14 11.62
CA SER A 151 -5.88 0.59 11.73
C SER A 151 -6.97 0.12 10.76
N SER A 152 -6.69 -0.81 9.84
CA SER A 152 -7.66 -1.30 8.86
C SER A 152 -7.62 -2.82 8.67
N LYS A 153 -8.77 -3.41 8.37
CA LYS A 153 -8.87 -4.84 7.99
C LYS A 153 -8.05 -5.15 6.74
N LYS A 154 -8.02 -4.24 5.77
CA LYS A 154 -7.21 -4.36 4.54
C LYS A 154 -5.73 -4.47 4.89
N SER A 155 -5.22 -3.56 5.72
CA SER A 155 -3.82 -3.57 6.14
C SER A 155 -3.45 -4.80 6.95
N LYS A 156 -4.33 -5.25 7.85
CA LYS A 156 -4.14 -6.52 8.60
C LYS A 156 -4.04 -7.71 7.65
N LYS A 157 -4.87 -7.76 6.62
CA LYS A 157 -4.81 -8.82 5.59
C LYS A 157 -3.48 -8.79 4.85
N VAL A 158 -3.05 -7.62 4.36
CA VAL A 158 -1.76 -7.47 3.64
C VAL A 158 -0.58 -7.87 4.53
N PHE A 159 -0.59 -7.47 5.80
CA PHE A 159 0.46 -7.85 6.75
C PHE A 159 0.55 -9.37 6.95
N LEU A 160 -0.59 -10.05 7.14
CA LEU A 160 -0.62 -11.52 7.25
C LEU A 160 -0.19 -12.22 5.95
N GLN A 161 -0.59 -11.67 4.79
CA GLN A 161 -0.14 -12.16 3.48
C GLN A 161 1.38 -12.07 3.34
N ARG A 162 1.97 -10.95 3.78
CA ARG A 162 3.43 -10.76 3.77
C ARG A 162 4.16 -11.70 4.72
N LEU A 163 3.63 -11.91 5.92
CA LEU A 163 4.20 -12.90 6.86
C LEU A 163 4.15 -14.31 6.28
N LYS A 164 3.02 -14.67 5.67
CA LYS A 164 2.86 -15.96 5.01
C LYS A 164 3.81 -16.10 3.82
N SER A 165 3.99 -15.06 3.02
CA SER A 165 4.94 -15.09 1.91
C SER A 165 6.38 -15.30 2.37
N LEU A 166 6.78 -14.71 3.50
CA LEU A 166 8.13 -14.93 4.05
C LEU A 166 8.28 -16.33 4.68
N THR A 167 7.26 -16.81 5.36
CA THR A 167 7.27 -18.11 6.05
C THR A 167 7.33 -19.26 5.04
N GLU A 168 6.53 -19.18 3.99
CA GLU A 168 6.45 -20.20 2.93
C GLU A 168 7.46 -19.96 1.81
N GLY A 169 8.09 -18.79 1.79
CA GLY A 169 8.92 -18.36 0.67
C GLY A 169 8.12 -18.21 -0.62
N ASP A 170 6.86 -17.76 -0.57
CA ASP A 170 5.96 -17.67 -1.73
C ASP A 170 5.30 -16.28 -1.82
N ALA A 171 5.77 -15.43 -2.74
CA ALA A 171 5.16 -14.13 -3.01
C ALA A 171 3.70 -14.23 -3.53
N GLY A 172 3.20 -15.41 -3.90
CA GLY A 172 1.81 -15.64 -4.34
C GLY A 172 0.75 -15.35 -3.29
N TYR A 173 1.13 -15.25 -2.02
CA TYR A 173 0.22 -14.79 -0.98
C TYR A 173 -0.06 -13.29 -1.04
N LEU A 174 0.80 -12.51 -1.71
CA LEU A 174 0.66 -11.06 -1.83
C LEU A 174 -0.36 -10.75 -2.93
N ALA A 175 -1.46 -10.09 -2.53
CA ALA A 175 -2.49 -9.68 -3.48
C ALA A 175 -2.09 -8.34 -4.14
N TYR A 176 -1.99 -8.35 -5.46
CA TYR A 176 -1.81 -7.16 -6.28
C TYR A 176 -3.05 -6.92 -7.14
N ASN A 177 -3.59 -5.71 -7.09
CA ASN A 177 -4.83 -5.35 -7.78
C ASN A 177 -4.60 -4.64 -9.12
N GLY A 178 -3.37 -4.57 -9.63
CA GLY A 178 -3.09 -4.02 -10.96
C GLY A 178 -2.60 -2.56 -10.97
N GLU A 179 -2.61 -1.85 -9.85
CA GLU A 179 -2.13 -0.47 -9.75
C GLU A 179 -0.90 -0.36 -8.84
N MET A 180 0.26 -0.01 -9.41
CA MET A 180 1.46 0.41 -8.67
C MET A 180 1.24 1.85 -8.18
N ASP A 181 0.33 2.03 -7.23
CA ASP A 181 0.09 3.35 -6.67
C ASP A 181 0.73 3.50 -5.30
N TYR A 182 1.99 3.94 -5.27
CA TYR A 182 2.68 4.38 -4.06
C TYR A 182 1.99 5.56 -3.35
N PHE A 183 1.00 6.17 -4.02
CA PHE A 183 0.34 7.39 -3.61
C PHE A 183 -1.16 7.20 -3.35
N PRO A 184 -1.56 6.25 -2.48
CA PRO A 184 -2.95 6.14 -2.07
C PRO A 184 -3.32 7.44 -1.36
N GLN A 185 -4.00 8.35 -2.06
CA GLN A 185 -4.27 9.71 -1.59
C GLN A 185 -5.00 9.70 -0.25
N GLU A 186 -5.80 8.66 0.01
CA GLU A 186 -6.48 8.43 1.28
C GLU A 186 -5.55 8.18 2.48
N LEU A 187 -4.30 7.76 2.22
CA LEU A 187 -3.24 7.54 3.22
C LEU A 187 -2.17 8.63 3.20
N MET A 188 -2.29 9.63 2.33
CA MET A 188 -1.35 10.77 2.24
C MET A 188 -2.09 12.12 2.30
N PRO A 189 -2.96 12.34 3.30
CA PRO A 189 -3.83 13.52 3.34
C PRO A 189 -3.07 14.86 3.46
N THR A 190 -1.78 14.83 3.77
CA THR A 190 -0.93 16.04 3.87
C THR A 190 -0.24 16.40 2.56
N VAL A 191 -0.19 15.49 1.58
CA VAL A 191 0.38 15.76 0.26
C VAL A 191 -0.66 16.50 -0.58
N LYS A 192 -0.58 17.84 -0.51
CA LYS A 192 -1.49 18.78 -1.17
C LYS A 192 -0.72 20.04 -1.55
N LYS A 193 -1.40 20.99 -2.22
CA LYS A 193 -0.80 22.25 -2.64
C LYS A 193 -0.02 22.95 -1.50
N GLY A 194 1.24 23.26 -1.76
CA GLY A 194 2.15 23.91 -0.81
C GLY A 194 2.76 22.97 0.24
N ALA A 195 2.66 21.65 0.08
CA ALA A 195 3.30 20.68 0.99
C ALA A 195 4.82 20.65 0.81
N VAL A 196 5.52 20.32 1.91
CA VAL A 196 6.97 20.07 1.91
C VAL A 196 7.21 18.58 2.10
N ILE A 197 7.98 17.98 1.20
CA ILE A 197 8.21 16.54 1.11
C ILE A 197 9.69 16.25 1.25
N VAL A 198 10.03 15.20 2.02
CA VAL A 198 11.31 14.50 1.92
C VAL A 198 11.05 13.20 1.17
N ASP A 199 11.73 13.00 0.06
CA ASP A 199 11.69 11.77 -0.73
C ASP A 199 13.08 11.14 -0.71
N ALA A 200 13.24 10.03 0.01
CA ALA A 200 14.53 9.39 0.20
C ALA A 200 14.62 8.06 -0.56
N GLY A 201 15.65 7.96 -1.40
CA GLY A 201 15.88 6.84 -2.31
C GLY A 201 15.11 7.01 -3.61
N ILE A 202 15.38 8.09 -4.33
CA ILE A 202 14.66 8.40 -5.58
C ILE A 202 15.18 7.61 -6.79
N SER A 203 16.40 7.06 -6.74
CA SER A 203 17.12 6.47 -7.88
C SER A 203 17.15 7.39 -9.12
N SER A 204 17.53 6.85 -10.28
CA SER A 204 17.39 7.56 -11.55
C SER A 204 15.97 7.53 -12.13
N SER A 205 15.01 6.83 -11.52
CA SER A 205 13.69 6.61 -12.12
C SER A 205 12.79 7.85 -12.12
N ILE A 206 12.96 8.77 -11.16
CA ILE A 206 12.33 10.12 -10.99
C ILE A 206 10.80 10.23 -11.21
N PHE A 207 10.10 9.12 -11.46
CA PHE A 207 8.68 9.07 -11.80
C PHE A 207 7.82 9.61 -10.66
N GLU A 208 8.20 9.28 -9.42
CA GLU A 208 7.52 9.75 -8.21
C GLU A 208 7.58 11.27 -8.05
N LEU A 209 8.70 11.88 -8.48
CA LEU A 209 8.92 13.31 -8.37
C LEU A 209 7.96 14.13 -9.24
N GLU A 210 7.60 13.64 -10.42
CA GLU A 210 6.61 14.29 -11.29
C GLU A 210 5.24 14.32 -10.62
N LYS A 211 4.80 13.18 -10.06
CA LYS A 211 3.51 13.08 -9.37
C LYS A 211 3.47 13.94 -8.12
N TYR A 212 4.53 13.96 -7.30
CA TYR A 212 4.60 14.87 -6.16
C TYR A 212 4.52 16.33 -6.59
N THR A 213 5.27 16.72 -7.62
CA THR A 213 5.32 18.11 -8.11
C THR A 213 3.95 18.60 -8.57
N GLU A 214 3.21 17.76 -9.29
CA GLU A 214 1.83 18.04 -9.70
C GLU A 214 0.90 18.26 -8.49
N LEU A 215 0.95 17.35 -7.51
CA LEU A 215 0.08 17.39 -6.33
C LEU A 215 0.34 18.59 -5.41
N ILE A 216 1.61 18.95 -5.22
CA ILE A 216 2.01 20.05 -4.32
C ILE A 216 2.01 21.41 -5.02
N GLY A 217 2.06 21.45 -6.35
CA GLY A 217 2.14 22.67 -7.15
C GLY A 217 3.35 23.54 -6.83
N GLU A 218 3.42 24.71 -7.46
CA GLU A 218 4.61 25.59 -7.45
C GLU A 218 5.02 26.10 -6.06
N LYS A 219 4.09 26.12 -5.09
CA LYS A 219 4.36 26.56 -3.72
C LYS A 219 4.88 25.43 -2.82
N GLY A 220 4.83 24.18 -3.27
CA GLY A 220 5.40 23.05 -2.54
C GLY A 220 6.91 22.94 -2.76
N LYS A 221 7.55 22.06 -2.02
CA LYS A 221 9.00 21.81 -2.12
C LYS A 221 9.27 20.32 -1.88
N ILE A 222 10.18 19.74 -2.67
CA ILE A 222 10.65 18.36 -2.49
C ILE A 222 12.16 18.41 -2.20
N PHE A 223 12.58 17.77 -1.13
CA PHE A 223 13.98 17.44 -0.85
C PHE A 223 14.18 15.97 -1.23
N ALA A 224 14.83 15.73 -2.36
CA ALA A 224 15.01 14.41 -2.94
C ALA A 224 16.42 13.90 -2.60
N PHE A 225 16.51 12.81 -1.85
CA PHE A 225 17.77 12.23 -1.41
C PHE A 225 18.11 10.98 -2.24
N GLU A 226 19.34 10.91 -2.73
CA GLU A 226 19.92 9.74 -3.39
C GLU A 226 21.33 9.51 -2.85
N ALA A 227 21.56 8.35 -2.23
CA ALA A 227 22.84 8.04 -1.59
C ALA A 227 23.93 7.68 -2.60
N SER A 228 23.56 7.09 -3.74
CA SER A 228 24.49 6.73 -4.81
C SER A 228 24.95 7.97 -5.57
N PRO A 229 26.25 8.30 -5.57
CA PRO A 229 26.75 9.39 -6.41
C PRO A 229 26.48 9.14 -7.90
N ILE A 230 26.48 7.87 -8.32
CA ILE A 230 26.24 7.46 -9.71
C ILE A 230 24.77 7.68 -10.08
N GLU A 231 23.83 7.18 -9.27
CA GLU A 231 22.40 7.35 -9.55
C GLU A 231 21.96 8.80 -9.36
N CYS A 232 22.57 9.52 -8.42
CA CYS A 232 22.30 10.95 -8.22
C CYS A 232 22.69 11.76 -9.47
N GLU A 233 23.85 11.50 -10.07
CA GLU A 233 24.27 12.22 -11.29
C GLU A 233 23.36 11.88 -12.48
N LYS A 234 22.90 10.63 -12.61
CA LYS A 234 21.87 10.27 -13.60
C LYS A 234 20.56 11.02 -13.34
N ALA A 235 20.06 11.00 -12.11
CA ALA A 235 18.82 11.67 -11.71
C ALA A 235 18.90 13.18 -12.00
N LYS A 236 20.04 13.81 -11.68
CA LYS A 236 20.30 15.24 -11.96
C LYS A 236 20.16 15.57 -13.44
N ASN A 237 20.77 14.75 -14.30
CA ASN A 237 20.68 14.93 -15.75
C ASN A 237 19.24 14.78 -16.24
N ILE A 238 18.48 13.80 -15.74
CA ILE A 238 17.08 13.61 -16.14
C ILE A 238 16.21 14.76 -15.62
N ILE A 239 16.38 15.21 -14.37
CA ILE A 239 15.64 16.34 -13.79
C ILE A 239 15.89 17.61 -14.60
N ALA A 240 17.13 17.87 -15.03
CA ALA A 240 17.48 19.02 -15.85
C ALA A 240 16.71 19.05 -17.21
N THR A 241 16.31 17.88 -17.73
CA THR A 241 15.52 17.80 -18.97
C THR A 241 14.01 17.99 -18.77
N LYS A 242 13.52 18.08 -17.52
CA LYS A 242 12.08 18.10 -17.21
C LYS A 242 11.63 19.46 -16.66
N PRO A 243 10.97 20.30 -17.47
CA PRO A 243 10.58 21.66 -17.08
C PRO A 243 9.61 21.73 -15.90
N LEU A 244 8.91 20.65 -15.57
CA LEU A 244 7.94 20.61 -14.47
C LEU A 244 8.62 20.51 -13.09
N LEU A 245 9.83 19.97 -13.01
CA LEU A 245 10.52 19.67 -11.74
C LEU A 245 11.27 20.88 -11.15
N LYS A 246 10.61 22.04 -11.04
CA LYS A 246 11.25 23.32 -10.65
C LYS A 246 11.44 23.50 -9.14
N ASN A 247 10.65 22.80 -8.34
CA ASN A 247 10.62 22.93 -6.87
C ASN A 247 11.25 21.72 -6.15
N ILE A 248 12.23 21.10 -6.81
CA ILE A 248 12.98 19.95 -6.30
C ILE A 248 14.40 20.38 -5.97
N GLU A 249 14.86 19.94 -4.81
CA GLU A 249 16.26 20.00 -4.41
C GLU A 249 16.80 18.59 -4.33
N LEU A 250 17.59 18.23 -5.33
CA LEU A 250 18.28 16.95 -5.37
C LEU A 250 19.52 17.01 -4.48
N LEU A 251 19.63 16.05 -3.57
CA LEU A 251 20.69 15.92 -2.58
C LEU A 251 21.37 14.57 -2.80
N CYS A 252 22.63 14.60 -3.22
CA CYS A 252 23.46 13.38 -3.34
C CYS A 252 23.97 12.94 -1.96
N LEU A 253 23.03 12.68 -1.06
CA LEU A 253 23.23 12.30 0.34
C LEU A 253 22.27 11.16 0.68
N GLY A 254 22.71 10.19 1.48
CA GLY A 254 21.84 9.20 2.08
C GLY A 254 21.31 9.65 3.44
N LEU A 255 20.11 9.21 3.82
CA LEU A 255 19.58 9.45 5.17
C LEU A 255 20.06 8.37 6.14
N TRP A 256 20.46 8.80 7.33
CA TRP A 256 20.99 7.92 8.37
C TRP A 256 20.71 8.47 9.79
N ASN A 257 21.33 7.89 10.82
CA ASN A 257 21.16 8.36 12.20
C ASN A 257 22.12 9.47 12.63
N LYS A 258 23.17 9.74 11.84
CA LYS A 258 24.19 10.77 12.07
C LYS A 258 24.90 11.10 10.76
N HIS A 259 25.69 12.17 10.77
CA HIS A 259 26.62 12.45 9.70
C HIS A 259 27.80 11.47 9.70
N GLU A 260 27.99 10.75 8.60
CA GLU A 260 29.17 9.90 8.37
C GLU A 260 29.33 9.57 6.89
N LYS A 261 30.48 9.00 6.54
CA LYS A 261 30.74 8.44 5.21
C LYS A 261 30.82 6.94 5.31
N LEU A 262 30.05 6.23 4.49
CA LEU A 262 30.07 4.77 4.42
C LEU A 262 30.37 4.29 3.00
N GLN A 263 30.78 3.03 2.89
CA GLN A 263 30.99 2.37 1.62
C GLN A 263 29.71 1.65 1.22
N MET A 264 29.23 1.95 0.01
CA MET A 264 28.00 1.38 -0.53
C MET A 264 28.33 0.46 -1.70
N ALA A 265 27.63 -0.67 -1.78
CA ALA A 265 27.80 -1.59 -2.89
C ALA A 265 27.27 -0.99 -4.18
N VAL A 266 28.04 -1.09 -5.26
CA VAL A 266 27.54 -0.76 -6.60
C VAL A 266 26.77 -1.97 -7.15
N GLY A 267 25.47 -1.81 -7.37
CA GLY A 267 24.57 -2.81 -7.97
C GLY A 267 23.56 -2.17 -8.93
N ASN A 268 23.09 -2.91 -9.93
CA ASN A 268 22.11 -2.45 -10.92
C ASN A 268 20.68 -2.79 -10.45
N GLY A 269 20.16 -2.11 -9.43
CA GLY A 269 18.77 -2.32 -8.99
C GLY A 269 18.46 -2.11 -7.52
N GLY A 270 19.47 -1.82 -6.69
CA GLY A 270 19.31 -1.44 -5.29
C GLY A 270 20.68 -1.27 -4.64
N SER A 271 20.96 -0.10 -4.07
CA SER A 271 22.27 0.21 -3.47
C SER A 271 22.21 0.10 -1.95
N SER A 272 22.65 -1.03 -1.38
CA SER A 272 22.69 -1.20 0.08
C SER A 272 23.98 -0.66 0.70
N VAL A 273 23.84 0.07 1.80
CA VAL A 273 24.92 0.79 2.51
C VAL A 273 25.73 -0.13 3.45
N LEU A 274 25.30 -1.38 3.72
CA LEU A 274 25.77 -2.13 4.90
C LEU A 274 26.42 -3.52 4.68
N TYR A 275 26.78 -3.92 3.46
CA TYR A 275 27.47 -5.21 3.30
C TYR A 275 29.00 -5.08 3.32
N PRO A 276 29.75 -5.98 4.01
CA PRO A 276 31.19 -6.12 3.78
C PRO A 276 31.39 -6.65 2.35
N ILE A 277 32.03 -5.86 1.50
CA ILE A 277 32.07 -6.16 0.07
C ILE A 277 33.44 -6.69 -0.34
N ASN A 278 33.46 -7.89 -0.89
CA ASN A 278 34.44 -8.29 -1.90
C ASN A 278 33.96 -7.74 -3.27
N GLY A 279 34.44 -6.56 -3.68
CA GLY A 279 34.21 -5.94 -5.00
C GLY A 279 33.90 -4.43 -4.96
N ASP A 280 33.46 -3.88 -6.10
CA ASP A 280 33.33 -2.42 -6.29
C ASP A 280 32.36 -1.78 -5.27
N ALA A 281 32.86 -0.72 -4.63
CA ALA A 281 32.15 0.09 -3.66
C ALA A 281 32.35 1.56 -4.00
N VAL A 282 31.34 2.38 -3.68
CA VAL A 282 31.42 3.83 -3.76
C VAL A 282 31.23 4.41 -2.37
N GLU A 283 32.03 5.42 -2.05
CA GLU A 283 31.81 6.21 -0.85
C GLU A 283 30.53 7.03 -1.03
N CYS A 284 29.63 6.96 -0.05
CA CYS A 284 28.46 7.82 0.04
C CYS A 284 28.50 8.63 1.33
N GLU A 285 28.01 9.87 1.24
CA GLU A 285 27.85 10.74 2.39
C GLU A 285 26.44 10.59 2.95
N LEU A 286 26.36 10.45 4.27
CA LEU A 286 25.13 10.21 5.00
C LEU A 286 24.87 11.34 5.98
N VAL A 287 23.59 11.67 6.19
CA VAL A 287 23.14 12.76 7.06
C VAL A 287 21.94 12.34 7.93
N ALA A 288 21.90 12.83 9.17
CA ALA A 288 20.69 12.78 9.97
C ALA A 288 19.69 13.84 9.50
N LEU A 289 18.44 13.43 9.25
CA LEU A 289 17.40 14.36 8.79
C LEU A 289 17.17 15.51 9.79
N ASP A 290 17.33 15.26 11.10
CA ASP A 290 17.26 16.28 12.14
C ASP A 290 18.27 17.41 11.95
N ASP A 291 19.50 17.08 11.56
CA ASP A 291 20.56 18.05 11.31
C ASP A 291 20.28 18.80 10.00
N PHE A 292 19.94 18.07 8.93
CA PHE A 292 19.58 18.67 7.64
C PHE A 292 18.44 19.70 7.79
N VAL A 293 17.38 19.35 8.51
CA VAL A 293 16.23 20.23 8.78
C VAL A 293 16.63 21.47 9.57
N LYS A 294 17.51 21.31 10.56
CA LYS A 294 18.00 22.41 11.39
C LYS A 294 18.87 23.36 10.57
N ASP A 295 19.84 22.82 9.84
CA ASP A 295 20.86 23.60 9.13
C ASP A 295 20.26 24.36 7.94
N ASN A 296 19.27 23.76 7.26
CA ASN A 296 18.52 24.40 6.18
C ASN A 296 17.31 25.23 6.67
N LYS A 297 17.14 25.39 7.99
CA LYS A 297 16.06 26.18 8.61
C LYS A 297 14.67 25.79 8.12
N ILE A 298 14.45 24.51 7.87
CA ILE A 298 13.16 23.98 7.41
C ILE A 298 12.14 24.16 8.53
N ASN A 299 11.07 24.91 8.25
CA ASN A 299 10.03 25.28 9.22
C ASN A 299 8.73 24.49 9.03
N LYS A 300 8.67 23.61 8.04
CA LYS A 300 7.51 22.79 7.68
C LYS A 300 7.97 21.52 6.98
N LEU A 301 7.41 20.39 7.38
CA LEU A 301 7.58 19.09 6.72
C LEU A 301 6.27 18.31 6.85
N ASP A 302 5.63 17.99 5.73
CA ASP A 302 4.31 17.39 5.70
C ASP A 302 4.34 15.89 5.42
N TYR A 303 5.37 15.44 4.70
CA TYR A 303 5.47 14.07 4.23
C TYR A 303 6.91 13.58 4.15
N ILE A 304 7.14 12.32 4.53
CA ILE A 304 8.42 11.62 4.33
C ILE A 304 8.16 10.29 3.62
N LYS A 305 8.80 10.07 2.48
CA LYS A 305 8.93 8.75 1.84
C LYS A 305 10.34 8.21 2.06
N MET A 306 10.45 6.92 2.37
CA MET A 306 11.74 6.22 2.48
C MET A 306 11.68 4.87 1.78
N ASP A 307 12.55 4.71 0.79
CA ASP A 307 12.89 3.46 0.12
C ASP A 307 14.41 3.41 -0.06
N ILE A 308 15.13 3.08 1.01
CA ILE A 308 16.57 3.37 1.15
C ILE A 308 17.38 2.13 1.53
N GLU A 309 17.02 0.99 0.97
CA GLU A 309 17.90 -0.18 0.88
C GLU A 309 18.44 -0.69 2.23
N SER A 310 17.53 -0.82 3.19
CA SER A 310 17.75 -1.22 4.58
C SER A 310 18.16 -0.12 5.57
N ALA A 311 18.30 1.13 5.12
CA ALA A 311 18.67 2.25 5.99
C ALA A 311 17.50 2.83 6.80
N GLU A 312 16.26 2.40 6.56
CA GLU A 312 15.04 2.99 7.14
C GLU A 312 15.08 3.08 8.67
N PRO A 313 15.45 2.03 9.43
CA PRO A 313 15.47 2.13 10.89
C PRO A 313 16.45 3.19 11.41
N ASN A 314 17.61 3.37 10.76
CA ASN A 314 18.60 4.36 11.17
C ASN A 314 18.22 5.77 10.71
N ALA A 315 17.75 5.93 9.48
CA ALA A 315 17.20 7.21 9.00
C ALA A 315 16.07 7.73 9.90
N LEU A 316 15.16 6.85 10.34
CA LEU A 316 14.07 7.19 11.26
C LEU A 316 14.58 7.59 12.66
N ARG A 317 15.71 7.03 13.12
CA ARG A 317 16.39 7.47 14.36
C ARG A 317 17.03 8.85 14.19
N GLY A 318 17.65 9.12 13.04
CA GLY A 318 18.17 10.44 12.70
C GLY A 318 17.12 11.50 12.38
N ALA A 319 15.85 11.09 12.23
CA ALA A 319 14.70 11.97 11.99
C ALA A 319 13.83 12.19 13.24
N GLN A 320 14.25 11.72 14.42
CA GLN A 320 13.36 11.66 15.60
C GLN A 320 12.81 13.03 16.02
N LYS A 321 13.65 14.08 16.07
CA LYS A 321 13.21 15.42 16.49
C LYS A 321 12.30 16.05 15.43
N THR A 322 12.62 15.82 14.16
CA THR A 322 11.85 16.27 13.00
C THR A 322 10.46 15.66 13.00
N ILE A 323 10.37 14.33 13.17
CA ILE A 323 9.10 13.60 13.27
C ILE A 323 8.29 14.11 14.45
N LYS A 324 8.90 14.29 15.63
CA LYS A 324 8.21 14.83 16.81
C LYS A 324 7.70 16.26 16.61
N LYS A 325 8.49 17.12 15.95
CA LYS A 325 8.17 18.53 15.72
C LYS A 325 7.07 18.72 14.69
N PHE A 326 7.22 18.14 13.51
CA PHE A 326 6.31 18.40 12.38
C PHE A 326 5.20 17.36 12.25
N LYS A 327 5.43 16.15 12.79
CA LYS A 327 4.51 15.02 12.68
C LYS A 327 4.10 14.79 11.22
N PRO A 328 5.05 14.62 10.28
CA PRO A 328 4.70 14.39 8.89
C PRO A 328 3.92 13.08 8.75
N ASP A 329 3.07 12.96 7.73
CA ASP A 329 2.62 11.63 7.32
C ASP A 329 3.82 10.93 6.66
N MET A 330 3.87 9.59 6.71
CA MET A 330 5.05 8.86 6.23
C MET A 330 4.65 7.62 5.44
N ALA A 331 5.40 7.32 4.38
CA ALA A 331 5.38 6.03 3.69
C ALA A 331 6.78 5.44 3.71
N ILE A 332 6.94 4.31 4.40
CA ILE A 332 8.23 3.69 4.66
C ILE A 332 8.20 2.27 4.11
N CYS A 333 9.14 1.94 3.24
CA CYS A 333 9.30 0.58 2.75
C CYS A 333 9.70 -0.37 3.89
N ILE A 334 8.98 -1.49 4.00
CA ILE A 334 9.19 -2.50 5.03
C ILE A 334 9.55 -3.88 4.46
N TYR A 335 10.00 -3.91 3.20
CA TYR A 335 10.31 -5.17 2.50
C TYR A 335 11.81 -5.52 2.48
N HIS A 336 12.71 -4.56 2.72
CA HIS A 336 14.17 -4.75 2.61
C HIS A 336 14.76 -5.76 3.61
N ALA A 337 14.18 -5.87 4.80
CA ALA A 337 14.56 -6.90 5.77
C ALA A 337 13.33 -7.46 6.49
N PRO A 338 13.31 -8.75 6.87
CA PRO A 338 12.18 -9.33 7.57
C PRO A 338 11.81 -8.58 8.86
N SER A 339 12.80 -8.06 9.59
CA SER A 339 12.56 -7.34 10.85
C SER A 339 11.92 -5.97 10.66
N HIS A 340 12.01 -5.37 9.47
CA HIS A 340 11.38 -4.08 9.16
C HIS A 340 9.85 -4.14 9.31
N LEU A 341 9.27 -5.34 9.20
CA LEU A 341 7.84 -5.58 9.46
C LEU A 341 7.41 -5.17 10.87
N TRP A 342 8.32 -5.18 11.85
CA TRP A 342 8.01 -4.75 13.20
C TRP A 342 8.87 -3.60 13.71
N ASP A 343 10.17 -3.57 13.41
CA ASP A 343 11.10 -2.57 13.94
C ASP A 343 10.62 -1.14 13.67
N ILE A 344 10.16 -0.90 12.43
CA ILE A 344 9.75 0.43 11.97
C ILE A 344 8.44 0.85 12.63
N ALA A 345 7.40 0.00 12.58
CA ALA A 345 6.10 0.32 13.17
C ALA A 345 6.19 0.48 14.70
N LEU A 346 6.93 -0.40 15.38
CA LEU A 346 7.11 -0.33 16.83
C LEU A 346 7.94 0.89 17.24
N TYR A 347 9.01 1.22 16.49
CA TYR A 347 9.78 2.44 16.72
C TYR A 347 8.92 3.68 16.57
N LEU A 348 8.21 3.83 15.44
CA LEU A 348 7.33 4.98 15.20
C LEU A 348 6.22 5.10 16.25
N ASN A 349 5.67 3.97 16.72
CA ASN A 349 4.70 3.95 17.80
C ASN A 349 5.32 4.41 19.14
N SER A 350 6.57 4.01 19.44
CA SER A 350 7.28 4.42 20.66
C SER A 350 7.52 5.93 20.78
N LEU A 351 7.48 6.65 19.65
CA LEU A 351 7.58 8.11 19.64
C LEU A 351 6.31 8.80 20.21
N ASN A 352 5.23 8.06 20.45
CA ASN A 352 3.98 8.52 21.06
C ASN A 352 3.32 9.71 20.33
N ILE A 353 3.45 9.75 19.00
CA ILE A 353 2.83 10.80 18.16
C ILE A 353 1.32 10.55 17.98
N GLY A 354 0.90 9.28 18.08
CA GLY A 354 -0.48 8.85 17.87
C GLY A 354 -0.82 8.61 16.39
N TYR A 355 0.12 8.13 15.58
CA TYR A 355 -0.13 7.74 14.19
C TYR A 355 -1.15 6.60 14.09
N ASN A 356 -1.94 6.61 13.02
CA ASN A 356 -2.65 5.44 12.53
C ASN A 356 -1.76 4.72 11.53
N PHE A 357 -1.54 3.42 11.74
CA PHE A 357 -0.69 2.61 10.87
C PHE A 357 -1.51 1.83 9.85
N TYR A 358 -1.08 1.89 8.60
CA TYR A 358 -1.63 1.13 7.48
C TYR A 358 -0.49 0.44 6.74
N ILE A 359 -0.77 -0.71 6.14
CA ILE A 359 0.17 -1.42 5.27
C ILE A 359 -0.55 -1.69 3.97
N HIS A 360 0.11 -1.37 2.85
CA HIS A 360 -0.28 -1.76 1.50
C HIS A 360 0.90 -2.45 0.81
N HIS A 361 0.58 -3.13 -0.29
CA HIS A 361 1.53 -3.82 -1.14
C HIS A 361 1.24 -3.43 -2.58
N HIS A 362 2.28 -2.97 -3.29
CA HIS A 362 2.13 -2.23 -4.54
C HIS A 362 2.73 -2.93 -5.76
N SER A 363 3.15 -4.19 -5.65
CA SER A 363 3.64 -4.97 -6.78
C SER A 363 3.08 -6.39 -6.78
N SER A 364 3.37 -7.14 -7.84
CA SER A 364 3.20 -8.60 -7.87
C SER A 364 4.45 -9.34 -7.37
N THR A 365 5.42 -8.61 -6.82
CA THR A 365 6.72 -9.10 -6.39
C THR A 365 6.82 -9.18 -4.87
N CYS A 366 7.96 -9.62 -4.33
CA CYS A 366 8.20 -9.56 -2.89
C CYS A 366 8.62 -8.16 -2.39
N CYS A 367 8.74 -7.17 -3.28
CA CYS A 367 9.13 -5.80 -2.96
C CYS A 367 7.90 -4.92 -2.70
N GLU A 368 8.06 -3.60 -2.64
CA GLU A 368 6.95 -2.63 -2.62
C GLU A 368 5.90 -2.85 -1.51
N THR A 369 6.30 -3.42 -0.37
CA THR A 369 5.45 -3.46 0.84
C THR A 369 5.75 -2.24 1.67
N VAL A 370 4.73 -1.40 1.90
CA VAL A 370 4.89 -0.05 2.45
C VAL A 370 4.04 0.11 3.70
N LEU A 371 4.67 0.61 4.77
CA LEU A 371 3.99 1.07 5.98
C LEU A 371 3.67 2.56 5.85
N TYR A 372 2.41 2.90 5.96
CA TYR A 372 1.93 4.28 6.06
C TYR A 372 1.67 4.63 7.53
N ALA A 373 2.34 5.67 8.04
CA ALA A 373 2.08 6.25 9.34
C ALA A 373 1.38 7.61 9.15
N VAL A 374 0.07 7.62 9.36
CA VAL A 374 -0.80 8.75 9.00
C VAL A 374 -1.32 9.41 10.24
N ARG A 375 -1.22 10.73 10.33
CA ARG A 375 -1.78 11.46 11.47
C ARG A 375 -3.28 11.22 11.57
N PRO A 376 -3.84 11.16 12.79
CA PRO A 376 -5.27 11.23 12.96
C PRO A 376 -5.74 12.59 12.44
N VAL A 377 -6.50 12.60 11.34
CA VAL A 377 -7.29 13.78 10.98
C VAL A 377 -8.18 14.08 12.17
N PHE A 378 -8.14 15.32 12.69
CA PHE A 378 -8.77 15.73 13.96
C PHE A 378 -10.24 15.26 14.08
N ILE A 379 -10.95 15.23 12.95
CA ILE A 379 -12.32 14.73 12.81
C ILE A 379 -12.43 13.23 13.19
N LYS A 380 -11.52 12.35 12.74
CA LYS A 380 -11.52 10.91 13.06
C LYS A 380 -11.22 10.62 14.53
N ARG A 381 -10.45 11.46 15.22
CA ARG A 381 -10.10 11.26 16.64
C ARG A 381 -11.27 11.62 17.56
N VAL A 382 -11.94 12.75 17.31
CA VAL A 382 -13.21 13.06 17.98
C VAL A 382 -14.24 12.00 17.63
N PHE A 383 -14.35 11.60 16.36
CA PHE A 383 -15.27 10.56 15.91
C PHE A 383 -15.03 9.21 16.58
N ASN A 384 -13.77 8.75 16.74
CA ASN A 384 -13.47 7.46 17.39
C ASN A 384 -13.62 7.49 18.91
N ILE A 385 -13.28 8.61 19.56
CA ILE A 385 -13.51 8.79 21.01
C ILE A 385 -15.02 8.84 21.27
N VAL A 386 -15.76 9.63 20.49
CA VAL A 386 -17.23 9.70 20.57
C VAL A 386 -17.85 8.35 20.20
N ARG A 387 -17.38 7.67 19.15
CA ARG A 387 -17.87 6.35 18.75
C ARG A 387 -17.64 5.31 19.84
N ASN A 388 -16.44 5.18 20.39
CA ASN A 388 -16.14 4.18 21.42
C ASN A 388 -16.88 4.49 22.74
N PHE A 389 -16.88 5.77 23.17
CA PHE A 389 -17.63 6.22 24.34
C PHE A 389 -19.15 5.99 24.16
N LEU A 390 -19.68 6.26 22.97
CA LEU A 390 -21.08 6.00 22.66
C LEU A 390 -21.36 4.51 22.51
N TYR A 391 -20.44 3.69 21.99
CA TYR A 391 -20.57 2.22 21.86
C TYR A 391 -20.68 1.56 23.24
N ASP A 392 -19.85 1.99 24.19
CA ASP A 392 -19.87 1.51 25.58
C ASP A 392 -21.15 1.95 26.31
N ILE A 393 -21.64 3.17 26.06
CA ILE A 393 -22.95 3.64 26.54
C ILE A 393 -24.12 2.91 25.85
N TRP A 394 -23.98 2.58 24.57
CA TRP A 394 -24.99 1.88 23.76
C TRP A 394 -25.20 0.45 24.27
N HIS A 395 -24.13 -0.29 24.54
CA HIS A 395 -24.22 -1.66 25.05
C HIS A 395 -24.77 -1.74 26.48
N LEU A 396 -24.55 -0.72 27.31
CA LEU A 396 -25.15 -0.64 28.64
C LEU A 396 -26.66 -0.29 28.63
N ARG A 397 -27.22 0.23 27.52
CA ARG A 397 -28.62 0.71 27.45
C ARG A 397 -29.56 -0.08 26.52
N ILE A 398 -29.07 -1.01 25.70
CA ILE A 398 -29.89 -1.69 24.67
C ILE A 398 -30.53 -3.01 25.10
N GLY A 399 -30.29 -3.46 26.33
CA GLY A 399 -31.16 -4.48 26.93
C GLY A 399 -32.58 -3.99 27.26
N LYS A 400 -32.89 -2.68 27.18
CA LYS A 400 -34.14 -2.12 27.74
C LYS A 400 -34.92 -1.12 26.88
N THR A 401 -34.48 -0.74 25.68
CA THR A 401 -35.06 0.44 24.98
C THR A 401 -35.71 0.15 23.61
N ILE A 402 -35.70 -1.10 23.12
CA ILE A 402 -36.41 -1.44 21.86
C ILE A 402 -37.90 -1.78 22.11
N GLU A 403 -38.33 -1.97 23.35
CA GLU A 403 -39.75 -2.23 23.69
C GLU A 403 -40.48 -1.05 24.37
N LYS A 404 -39.82 0.10 24.59
CA LYS A 404 -40.47 1.28 25.19
C LYS A 404 -40.39 2.51 24.29
N GLY A 405 -41.37 2.59 23.38
CA GLY A 405 -42.05 3.82 22.96
C GLY A 405 -41.17 5.00 22.53
N ILE A 406 -40.98 5.15 21.22
CA ILE A 406 -41.05 6.50 20.66
C ILE A 406 -42.48 6.94 20.92
N ASN A 407 -42.67 7.76 21.95
CA ASN A 407 -43.96 8.29 22.31
C ASN A 407 -44.57 8.94 21.06
N SER A 408 -45.63 8.32 20.54
CA SER A 408 -46.50 8.88 19.50
C SER A 408 -46.98 10.30 19.83
N ILE A 409 -46.89 10.70 21.10
CA ILE A 409 -47.14 12.03 21.65
C ILE A 409 -46.15 13.09 21.16
N GLU A 410 -44.87 12.76 20.94
CA GLU A 410 -43.84 13.76 20.61
C GLU A 410 -43.81 14.15 19.12
N LEU A 411 -44.30 13.24 18.27
CA LEU A 411 -44.42 13.43 16.82
C LEU A 411 -45.82 13.96 16.42
N LYS A 412 -46.78 13.97 17.34
CA LYS A 412 -48.15 14.40 17.11
C LYS A 412 -48.17 15.90 16.75
N ASN A 413 -48.81 16.24 15.63
CA ASN A 413 -48.92 17.59 15.09
C ASN A 413 -47.60 18.25 14.65
N LYS A 414 -46.51 17.49 14.48
CA LYS A 414 -45.23 17.98 13.96
C LYS A 414 -45.06 17.63 12.48
N ARG A 415 -44.47 18.53 11.70
CA ARG A 415 -44.07 18.28 10.31
C ARG A 415 -42.79 17.45 10.33
N VAL A 416 -42.90 16.19 9.93
CA VAL A 416 -41.78 15.24 9.97
C VAL A 416 -41.23 15.03 8.57
N VAL A 417 -39.92 15.22 8.40
CA VAL A 417 -39.21 14.68 7.23
C VAL A 417 -38.52 13.40 7.67
N VAL A 418 -38.74 12.31 6.95
CA VAL A 418 -38.03 11.04 7.19
C VAL A 418 -36.78 11.03 6.33
N TYR A 419 -35.61 10.77 6.93
CA TYR A 419 -34.34 10.65 6.21
C TYR A 419 -33.84 9.20 6.21
N GLY A 420 -33.65 8.65 5.02
CA GLY A 420 -33.29 7.25 4.79
C GLY A 420 -34.46 6.46 4.22
N ALA A 421 -34.33 6.00 2.98
CA ALA A 421 -35.33 5.24 2.24
C ALA A 421 -34.83 3.81 1.91
N GLY A 422 -34.12 3.19 2.87
CA GLY A 422 -33.57 1.82 2.76
C GLY A 422 -34.41 0.77 3.48
N LYS A 423 -33.85 -0.43 3.67
CA LYS A 423 -34.53 -1.59 4.30
C LYS A 423 -35.09 -1.29 5.70
N HIS A 424 -34.41 -0.45 6.48
CA HIS A 424 -34.88 -0.09 7.82
C HIS A 424 -36.16 0.75 7.78
N PHE A 425 -36.23 1.74 6.88
CA PHE A 425 -37.45 2.49 6.61
C PHE A 425 -38.61 1.59 6.17
N GLU A 426 -38.36 0.64 5.28
CA GLU A 426 -39.39 -0.31 4.83
C GLU A 426 -39.94 -1.14 5.99
N SER A 427 -39.09 -1.59 6.91
CA SER A 427 -39.50 -2.28 8.13
C SER A 427 -40.36 -1.40 9.04
N LEU A 428 -39.99 -0.14 9.25
CA LEU A 428 -40.79 0.82 10.04
C LEU A 428 -42.15 1.10 9.39
N LEU A 429 -42.18 1.20 8.05
CA LEU A 429 -43.42 1.40 7.29
C LEU A 429 -44.36 0.20 7.41
N GLN A 430 -43.85 -1.02 7.27
CA GLN A 430 -44.62 -2.26 7.44
C GLN A 430 -45.19 -2.41 8.85
N ASN A 431 -44.41 -2.01 9.86
CA ASN A 431 -44.85 -1.99 11.26
C ASN A 431 -45.80 -0.83 11.61
N GLY A 432 -46.18 -0.01 10.62
CA GLY A 432 -47.19 1.05 10.78
C GLY A 432 -46.72 2.24 11.62
N VAL A 433 -45.41 2.44 11.79
CA VAL A 433 -44.83 3.50 12.63
C VAL A 433 -45.31 4.89 12.18
N PHE A 434 -45.46 5.09 10.86
CA PHE A 434 -45.82 6.39 10.27
C PHE A 434 -47.33 6.64 10.12
N LYS A 435 -48.21 5.71 10.54
CA LYS A 435 -49.67 5.82 10.29
C LYS A 435 -50.33 7.08 10.87
N ASN A 436 -49.79 7.61 11.98
CA ASN A 436 -50.34 8.77 12.69
C ASN A 436 -49.34 9.94 12.77
N ILE A 437 -48.37 9.97 11.86
CA ILE A 437 -47.32 10.99 11.80
C ILE A 437 -47.53 11.82 10.52
N ASN A 438 -47.47 13.14 10.65
CA ASN A 438 -47.52 14.04 9.50
C ASN A 438 -46.15 14.06 8.80
N VAL A 439 -45.89 13.03 7.99
CA VAL A 439 -44.69 12.93 7.16
C VAL A 439 -44.86 13.82 5.93
N VAL A 440 -44.14 14.95 5.89
CA VAL A 440 -44.26 15.95 4.83
C VAL A 440 -43.34 15.67 3.64
N ALA A 441 -42.28 14.89 3.83
CA ALA A 441 -41.44 14.34 2.77
C ALA A 441 -40.57 13.18 3.28
N LEU A 442 -40.12 12.34 2.34
CA LEU A 442 -39.09 11.33 2.52
C LEU A 442 -37.84 11.79 1.77
N SER A 443 -36.69 11.80 2.41
CA SER A 443 -35.43 12.21 1.77
C SER A 443 -34.37 11.12 1.86
N ASP A 444 -33.60 10.97 0.79
CA ASP A 444 -32.49 10.04 0.68
C ASP A 444 -31.55 10.53 -0.44
N ARG A 445 -30.26 10.20 -0.36
CA ARG A 445 -29.27 10.58 -1.38
C ARG A 445 -29.55 9.95 -2.74
N LYS A 446 -30.32 8.86 -2.80
CA LYS A 446 -30.70 8.21 -4.07
C LYS A 446 -31.69 9.02 -4.91
N PHE A 447 -32.31 10.04 -4.34
CA PHE A 447 -33.24 10.91 -5.07
C PHE A 447 -32.48 12.13 -5.58
N GLU A 448 -32.49 12.34 -6.89
CA GLU A 448 -31.84 13.50 -7.54
C GLU A 448 -32.81 14.68 -7.76
N LYS A 449 -34.12 14.40 -7.80
CA LYS A 449 -35.20 15.37 -7.97
C LYS A 449 -36.45 14.92 -7.22
N THR A 450 -37.35 15.86 -6.94
CA THR A 450 -38.64 15.56 -6.31
C THR A 450 -39.43 14.54 -7.14
N SER A 451 -39.88 13.47 -6.49
CA SER A 451 -40.58 12.32 -7.08
C SER A 451 -41.53 11.70 -6.05
N GLU A 452 -42.12 10.54 -6.36
CA GLU A 452 -42.93 9.77 -5.43
C GLU A 452 -42.24 8.45 -5.09
N TYR A 453 -42.20 8.08 -3.80
CA TYR A 453 -41.71 6.80 -3.34
C TYR A 453 -42.58 6.25 -2.23
N LYS A 454 -43.20 5.08 -2.48
CA LYS A 454 -44.05 4.36 -1.50
C LYS A 454 -45.18 5.24 -0.92
N GLY A 455 -45.77 6.11 -1.74
CA GLY A 455 -46.86 7.01 -1.34
C GLY A 455 -46.40 8.28 -0.61
N TYR A 456 -45.08 8.54 -0.53
CA TYR A 456 -44.52 9.77 0.02
C TYR A 456 -43.85 10.61 -1.07
N THR A 457 -43.92 11.94 -0.93
CA THR A 457 -43.09 12.85 -1.71
C THR A 457 -41.62 12.61 -1.37
N ALA A 458 -40.86 12.12 -2.34
CA ALA A 458 -39.45 11.76 -2.22
C ALA A 458 -38.57 12.89 -2.76
N ILE A 459 -37.63 13.37 -1.93
CA ILE A 459 -36.88 14.60 -2.22
C ILE A 459 -35.36 14.41 -2.04
N PRO A 460 -34.53 15.11 -2.82
CA PRO A 460 -33.10 15.14 -2.59
C PRO A 460 -32.78 15.83 -1.24
N PRO A 461 -31.63 15.51 -0.60
CA PRO A 461 -31.33 16.03 0.73
C PRO A 461 -31.28 17.56 0.81
N ASN A 462 -30.83 18.25 -0.24
CA ASN A 462 -30.77 19.71 -0.29
C ASN A 462 -32.14 20.41 -0.24
N GLU A 463 -33.25 19.70 -0.49
CA GLU A 463 -34.61 20.25 -0.48
C GLU A 463 -35.33 20.12 0.88
N ILE A 464 -34.77 19.38 1.85
CA ILE A 464 -35.45 19.09 3.13
C ILE A 464 -35.94 20.37 3.84
N LEU A 465 -35.15 21.45 3.85
CA LEU A 465 -35.52 22.70 4.52
C LEU A 465 -36.70 23.42 3.84
N ASN A 466 -36.93 23.20 2.55
CA ASN A 466 -38.07 23.79 1.83
C ASN A 466 -39.41 23.28 2.38
N TYR A 467 -39.41 22.09 2.98
CA TYR A 467 -40.57 21.46 3.59
C TYR A 467 -40.82 21.90 5.03
N LYS A 468 -39.99 22.81 5.58
CA LYS A 468 -40.13 23.37 6.93
C LYS A 468 -40.41 22.29 7.99
N PRO A 469 -39.54 21.27 8.14
CA PRO A 469 -39.74 20.24 9.13
C PRO A 469 -39.59 20.80 10.55
N ASP A 470 -40.45 20.37 11.46
CA ASP A 470 -40.21 20.50 12.89
C ASP A 470 -39.20 19.43 13.36
N ILE A 471 -39.26 18.25 12.72
CA ILE A 471 -38.49 17.06 13.08
C ILE A 471 -37.92 16.39 11.85
N ILE A 472 -36.65 15.99 11.92
CA ILE A 472 -36.05 15.03 10.99
C ILE A 472 -35.93 13.69 11.69
N TYR A 473 -36.68 12.70 11.18
CA TYR A 473 -36.69 11.33 11.69
C TYR A 473 -35.73 10.48 10.85
N ILE A 474 -34.66 9.99 11.45
CA ILE A 474 -33.61 9.24 10.74
C ILE A 474 -33.94 7.75 10.79
N ALA A 475 -34.32 7.19 9.64
CA ALA A 475 -34.77 5.82 9.46
C ALA A 475 -33.64 4.94 8.85
N MET A 476 -32.46 4.96 9.48
CA MET A 476 -31.26 4.27 9.00
C MET A 476 -30.51 3.64 10.17
N GLN A 477 -29.97 2.42 9.98
CA GLN A 477 -29.14 1.74 11.01
C GLN A 477 -27.91 2.57 11.45
N GLU A 478 -27.41 3.44 10.58
CA GLU A 478 -26.27 4.33 10.83
C GLU A 478 -26.73 5.76 11.15
N GLY A 479 -27.74 5.91 12.01
CA GLY A 479 -28.45 7.17 12.20
C GLY A 479 -27.57 8.38 12.59
N MET A 480 -26.47 8.16 13.32
CA MET A 480 -25.53 9.23 13.66
C MET A 480 -24.73 9.76 12.45
N VAL A 481 -24.44 8.91 11.45
CA VAL A 481 -23.75 9.33 10.22
C VAL A 481 -24.67 10.22 9.39
N ALA A 482 -25.94 9.81 9.27
CA ALA A 482 -26.98 10.59 8.64
C ALA A 482 -27.20 11.93 9.35
N HIS A 483 -27.26 11.93 10.68
CA HIS A 483 -27.38 13.16 11.47
C HIS A 483 -26.23 14.12 11.17
N ALA A 484 -24.97 13.65 11.29
CA ALA A 484 -23.79 14.48 11.05
C ALA A 484 -23.77 15.08 9.63
N PHE A 485 -24.08 14.26 8.63
CA PHE A 485 -24.20 14.71 7.24
C PHE A 485 -25.23 15.83 7.08
N LEU A 486 -26.43 15.67 7.66
CA LEU A 486 -27.48 16.69 7.57
C LEU A 486 -27.10 17.96 8.34
N THR A 487 -26.52 17.84 9.54
CA THR A 487 -26.05 18.99 10.30
C THR A 487 -25.01 19.80 9.53
N GLU A 488 -24.03 19.12 8.90
CA GLU A 488 -23.01 19.77 8.07
C GLU A 488 -23.62 20.43 6.83
N MET A 489 -24.54 19.73 6.16
CA MET A 489 -25.19 20.21 4.93
C MET A 489 -26.02 21.48 5.18
N PHE A 490 -26.61 21.63 6.36
CA PHE A 490 -27.52 22.74 6.67
C PHE A 490 -26.91 23.86 7.53
N LYS A 491 -25.76 23.63 8.19
CA LYS A 491 -25.03 24.61 9.01
C LYS A 491 -25.96 25.44 9.94
N GLU A 492 -25.73 26.75 10.06
CA GLU A 492 -26.44 27.69 10.96
C GLU A 492 -27.95 27.83 10.68
N LYS A 493 -28.49 27.27 9.58
CA LYS A 493 -29.92 27.32 9.23
C LYS A 493 -30.80 26.37 10.07
N MET A 494 -30.19 25.65 11.03
CA MET A 494 -30.75 24.50 11.74
C MET A 494 -31.29 24.76 13.15
N GLN A 495 -31.15 25.96 13.71
CA GLN A 495 -31.31 26.22 15.16
C GLN A 495 -32.71 25.89 15.77
N LYS A 496 -33.68 25.40 14.98
CA LYS A 496 -35.04 25.07 15.44
C LYS A 496 -35.53 23.65 15.07
N ILE A 497 -34.73 22.80 14.42
CA ILE A 497 -35.16 21.47 13.95
C ILE A 497 -34.65 20.39 14.91
N LYS A 498 -35.54 19.51 15.38
CA LYS A 498 -35.17 18.39 16.25
C LYS A 498 -34.86 17.14 15.42
N PHE A 499 -33.81 16.42 15.77
CA PHE A 499 -33.50 15.11 15.16
C PHE A 499 -33.93 13.97 16.08
N ILE A 500 -34.48 12.92 15.49
CA ILE A 500 -34.76 11.65 16.15
C ILE A 500 -33.98 10.57 15.41
N ASN A 501 -33.02 9.94 16.11
CA ASN A 501 -32.27 8.80 15.64
C ASN A 501 -32.89 7.53 16.22
N VAL A 502 -33.16 6.54 15.38
CA VAL A 502 -33.78 5.26 15.77
C VAL A 502 -32.86 4.10 15.43
#